data_AF-A0A443QA43-F1
#
_entry.id   AF-A0A443QA43-F1
#
_cell.length_a   1.000
_cell.length_b   1.000
_cell.length_c   1.000
_cell.angle_alpha   90.00
_cell.angle_beta   90.00
_cell.angle_gamma   90.00
#
_symmetry.space_group_name_H-M   'P 1'
#
loop_
_entity.id
_entity.type
_entity.pdbx_description
1 polymer ?
#
loop_
_entity_poly.entity_id
_entity_poly.type
_entity_poly.pdbx_seq_one_letter_code
_entity_poly.pdbx_strand_id
1 'polypeptide(L)' 'LYVMFTLKINKAKTLYSNLNLSADPCEDFYEFSCGGWIANIPRTPDEHLWSTTIMIGNKLKEKLINLLES' A
#
# COMPACT_ATOMS: atom_id res chain seq x y z
N LEU A 1 -16.61 2.66 20.23
CA LEU A 1 -15.29 2.13 20.66
C LEU A 1 -14.78 0.98 19.78
N TYR A 2 -15.55 -0.07 19.54
CA TYR A 2 -15.12 -1.26 18.77
C TYR A 2 -14.56 -0.95 17.37
N VAL A 3 -15.25 -0.12 16.58
CA VAL A 3 -14.81 0.28 15.23
C VAL A 3 -13.46 1.04 15.27
N MET A 4 -13.27 1.92 16.26
CA MET A 4 -12.01 2.65 16.40
C MET A 4 -10.84 1.73 16.77
N PHE A 5 -11.10 0.68 17.56
CA PHE A 5 -10.12 -0.32 17.92
C PHE A 5 -9.71 -1.18 16.71
N THR A 6 -10.68 -1.65 15.92
CA THR A 6 -10.40 -2.44 14.72
C THR A 6 -9.70 -1.64 13.63
N LEU A 7 -10.04 -0.35 13.47
CA LEU A 7 -9.33 0.53 12.53
C LEU A 7 -7.84 0.63 12.87
N LYS A 8 -7.48 0.85 14.14
CA LYS A 8 -6.07 0.94 14.55
C LYS A 8 -5.30 -0.35 14.28
N ILE A 9 -5.88 -1.49 14.64
CA ILE A 9 -5.26 -2.81 14.41
C ILE A 9 -5.04 -3.06 12.92
N ASN A 10 -6.04 -2.77 12.09
CA ASN A 10 -5.92 -2.99 10.65
C ASN A 10 -4.88 -2.08 10.01
N LYS A 11 -4.76 -0.82 10.45
CA LYS A 11 -3.72 0.09 9.97
C LYS A 11 -2.32 -0.39 10.36
N ALA A 12 -2.13 -0.80 11.61
CA ALA A 12 -0.87 -1.36 12.08
C ALA A 12 -0.50 -2.63 11.29
N LYS A 13 -1.47 -3.49 11.00
CA LYS A 13 -1.27 -4.70 10.19
C LYS A 13 -0.81 -4.38 8.76
N THR A 14 -1.43 -3.41 8.10
CA THR A 14 -1.01 -2.97 6.76
C THR A 14 0.40 -2.36 6.78
N LEU A 15 0.74 -1.57 7.80
CA LEU A 15 2.10 -1.03 7.92
C LEU A 15 3.11 -2.17 8.08
N TYR A 16 2.81 -3.13 8.96
CA TYR A 16 3.68 -4.26 9.24
C TYR A 16 3.92 -5.14 8.00
N SER A 17 2.90 -5.38 7.17
CA SER A 17 3.06 -6.17 5.94
C SER A 17 3.95 -5.51 4.89
N ASN A 18 4.19 -4.20 5.00
CA ASN A 18 5.05 -3.48 4.05
C ASN A 18 6.53 -3.56 4.43
N LEU A 19 6.85 -3.92 5.69
CA LEU A 19 8.22 -3.94 6.19
C LEU A 19 8.98 -5.17 5.68
N ASN A 20 10.25 -4.98 5.34
CA ASN A 20 11.23 -6.05 5.24
C ASN A 20 12.16 -6.02 6.47
N LEU A 21 11.87 -6.87 7.45
CA LEU A 21 12.62 -6.91 8.71
C LEU A 21 14.03 -7.51 8.57
N SER A 22 14.38 -8.05 7.40
CA SER A 22 15.74 -8.55 7.12
C SER A 22 16.69 -7.44 6.66
N ALA A 23 16.17 -6.28 6.26
CA ALA A 23 16.98 -5.13 5.87
C ALA A 23 17.31 -4.27 7.10
N ASP A 24 18.55 -3.79 7.18
CA ASP A 24 18.97 -2.87 8.24
C ASP A 24 18.41 -1.46 7.96
N PRO A 25 17.57 -0.90 8.85
CA PRO A 25 17.00 0.44 8.66
C PRO A 25 18.02 1.57 8.68
N CYS A 26 19.22 1.37 9.26
CA CYS A 26 20.28 2.37 9.28
C CYS A 26 21.01 2.46 7.93
N GLU A 27 21.02 1.36 7.16
CA GLU A 27 21.73 1.25 5.89
C GLU A 27 20.78 1.47 4.68
N ASP A 28 19.59 0.85 4.70
CA ASP A 28 18.58 1.00 3.65
C ASP A 28 17.17 1.07 4.25
N PHE A 29 16.79 2.27 4.67
CA PHE A 29 15.46 2.52 5.21
C PHE A 29 14.34 2.30 4.18
N TYR A 30 14.64 2.44 2.89
CA TYR A 30 13.63 2.22 1.84
C TYR A 30 13.28 0.73 1.75
N GLU A 31 14.28 -0.14 1.67
CA GLU A 31 14.06 -1.58 1.66
C GLU A 31 13.43 -2.06 2.97
N PHE A 32 13.91 -1.57 4.13
CA PHE A 32 13.29 -1.89 5.42
C PHE A 32 11.80 -1.51 5.47
N SER A 33 11.44 -0.32 5.00
CA SER A 33 10.07 0.20 5.13
C SER A 33 9.10 -0.26 4.03
N CYS A 34 9.61 -0.56 2.83
CA CYS A 34 8.80 -0.84 1.65
C CYS A 34 9.07 -2.21 1.00
N GLY A 35 10.16 -2.91 1.35
CA GLY A 35 10.56 -4.16 0.69
C GLY A 35 9.51 -5.27 0.80
N GLY A 36 8.79 -5.34 1.93
CA GLY A 36 7.66 -6.25 2.10
C GLY A 36 6.47 -5.89 1.18
N TRP A 37 6.23 -4.60 0.96
CA TRP A 37 5.22 -4.15 0.01
C TRP A 37 5.59 -4.55 -1.42
N ILE A 38 6.87 -4.35 -1.77
CA ILE A 38 7.41 -4.67 -3.10
C ILE A 38 7.27 -6.17 -3.40
N ALA A 39 7.58 -7.02 -2.42
CA ALA A 39 7.48 -8.47 -2.56
C ALA A 39 6.04 -8.99 -2.73
N ASN A 40 5.04 -8.28 -2.17
CA ASN A 40 3.66 -8.75 -2.10
C ASN A 40 2.73 -8.16 -3.17
N ILE A 41 3.08 -7.02 -3.77
CA ILE A 41 2.23 -6.36 -4.76
C ILE A 41 2.89 -6.47 -6.14
N PRO A 42 2.43 -7.36 -7.03
CA PRO A 42 3.04 -7.46 -8.36
C PRO A 42 2.81 -6.17 -9.15
N ARG A 43 3.87 -5.67 -9.79
CA ARG A 43 3.77 -4.59 -10.77
C ARG A 43 2.97 -5.09 -11.97
N THR A 44 1.92 -4.37 -12.37
CA THR A 44 1.21 -4.66 -13.61
C THR A 44 2.10 -4.28 -14.80
N PRO A 45 2.13 -5.09 -15.88
CA PRO A 45 3.04 -4.85 -17.01
C PRO A 45 2.89 -3.47 -17.66
N ASP A 46 1.70 -2.91 -17.59
CA ASP A 46 1.31 -1.70 -18.29
C ASP A 46 1.55 -0.42 -17.45
N GLU A 47 1.90 -0.57 -16.17
CA GLU A 47 2.18 0.57 -15.29
C GLU A 47 3.64 1.01 -15.38
N HIS A 48 3.86 2.18 -15.98
CA HIS A 48 5.18 2.84 -15.99
C HIS A 48 5.60 3.35 -14.60
N LEU A 49 4.64 3.67 -13.74
CA LEU A 49 4.85 4.13 -12.37
C LEU A 49 4.17 3.18 -11.39
N TRP A 50 4.93 2.71 -10.39
CA TRP A 50 4.44 1.76 -9.41
C TRP A 50 4.68 2.32 -8.01
N SER A 51 3.61 2.85 -7.40
CA SER A 51 3.63 3.39 -6.04
C SER A 51 2.23 3.44 -5.44
N THR A 52 2.15 3.49 -4.11
CA THR A 52 0.89 3.62 -3.36
C THR A 52 0.02 4.78 -3.85
N THR A 53 0.62 5.92 -4.19
CA THR A 53 -0.13 7.10 -4.68
C THR A 53 -0.80 6.84 -6.02
N ILE A 54 -0.12 6.15 -6.94
CA ILE A 54 -0.69 5.78 -8.25
C ILE A 54 -1.87 4.84 -8.07
N MET A 55 -1.73 3.80 -7.24
CA MET A 55 -2.83 2.87 -6.96
C MET A 55 -4.03 3.57 -6.29
N ILE A 56 -3.80 4.52 -5.38
CA ILE A 56 -4.89 5.30 -4.78
C ILE A 56 -5.58 6.15 -5.85
N GLY A 57 -4.81 6.78 -6.74
CA GLY A 57 -5.34 7.53 -7.88
C GLY A 57 -6.20 6.67 -8.80
N ASN A 58 -5.75 5.47 -9.15
CA ASN A 58 -6.49 4.52 -9.97
C ASN A 58 -7.82 4.10 -9.30
N LYS A 59 -7.78 3.74 -8.01
CA LYS A 59 -8.98 3.42 -7.23
C LYS A 59 -9.96 4.58 -7.13
N LEU A 60 -9.45 5.81 -6.98
CA LEU A 60 -10.28 7.01 -6.97
C LEU A 60 -10.96 7.20 -8.33
N LYS A 61 -10.20 7.08 -9.42
CA LYS A 61 -10.71 7.19 -10.80
C LYS A 61 -11.79 6.14 -11.07
N GLU A 62 -11.56 4.88 -10.73
CA GLU A 62 -12.56 3.80 -10.86
C GLU A 62 -13.84 4.13 -10.11
N LYS A 63 -13.72 4.61 -8.86
CA LYS A 63 -14.87 5.00 -8.06
C LYS A 63 -15.63 6.18 -8.68
N LEU A 64 -14.94 7.16 -9.24
CA LEU A 64 -15.55 8.29 -9.93
C LEU A 64 -16.32 7.83 -11.17
N ILE A 65 -15.72 6.95 -11.99
CA ILE A 65 -16.38 6.39 -13.18
C ILE A 65 -17.67 5.66 -12.79
N ASN A 66 -17.61 4.77 -11.80
CA ASN A 66 -18.79 4.02 -11.34
C ASN A 66 -19.94 4.91 -10.84
N LEU A 67 -19.64 6.10 -10.33
CA LEU A 67 -20.65 7.07 -9.87
C LEU A 67 -21.23 7.92 -11.03
N LEU A 68 -20.50 8.05 -12.13
CA LEU A 68 -20.94 8.81 -13.30
C LEU A 68 -21.74 7.95 -14.28
N GLU A 69 -21.51 6.63 -14.26
CA GLU A 69 -22.20 5.65 -15.10
C GLU A 69 -23.43 5.01 -14.40
N SER A 70 -23.68 5.37 -13.14
CA SER A 70 -24.87 4.98 -12.37
C SER A 70 -26.04 5.93 -12.57
#